data_AF-I2G234-F1
#
_entry.id   AF-I2G234-F1
#
_cell.length_a   1.000
_cell.length_b   1.000
_cell.length_c   1.000
_cell.angle_alpha   90.00
_cell.angle_beta   90.00
_cell.angle_gamma   90.00
#
_symmetry.space_group_name_H-M   'P 1'
#
loop_
_entity.id
_entity.type
_entity.pdbx_description
1 polymer ?
#
loop_
_entity_poly.entity_id
_entity_poly.type
_entity_poly.pdbx_seq_one_letter_code
_entity_poly.pdbx_strand_id
1 'polypeptide(L)'
;MPSSNTISQQQPQPDYIYRPEDPEQSDRFRAASEAPSNPNHLASGLSRRYHALSHNMEQNEVKSLTRLQILTPLSVLLQMGVMILCGSKLIKPNLQQVSHRHPTYLSIQDSFVLFYWAILYVLLIGFSVFLLISRTPETKKALVHGVGTRLALANYMMVLWAIFWILDRRLTFILGTVTLGIIALILLFNALVLAVRYAPSVRHPLDWLFIHVPIKMFLVVTLQYDLWQQLFMALGWDFGAGGHDALVQGLWPAFGIVTGLGAFSALWIFATADLTWTVAGIYLNVGLLWHKHFSLIGGRDDGEPRPAPLTAAIILSISLQGVALLAGIAWKRIKARQEGRIALPLSPEEEAAVYRAEAERNARAAASAQPPSSGAGAGVDGARVSNEVAPVPKMADAQVQAKKKVNDVADEEAAAESSGATKVTRKLGSPSKKK
;
A
#
# COMPACT_ATOMS: atom_id res chain seq x y z
N MET A 1 -47.60 -58.50 -25.03
CA MET A 1 -47.78 -57.36 -24.09
C MET A 1 -47.34 -57.82 -22.70
N PRO A 2 -46.70 -57.02 -21.83
CA PRO A 2 -46.26 -55.60 -21.88
C PRO A 2 -44.74 -55.48 -22.17
N SER A 3 -44.17 -54.43 -22.77
CA SER A 3 -44.14 -52.96 -22.54
C SER A 3 -43.12 -52.52 -21.49
N SER A 4 -41.95 -52.11 -22.00
CA SER A 4 -40.78 -51.54 -21.35
C SER A 4 -41.00 -50.08 -20.95
N ASN A 5 -40.62 -49.72 -19.72
CA ASN A 5 -40.55 -48.33 -19.24
C ASN A 5 -39.11 -47.98 -18.88
N THR A 6 -38.49 -47.13 -19.69
CA THR A 6 -37.20 -46.48 -19.42
C THR A 6 -37.49 -45.08 -18.88
N ILE A 7 -37.17 -44.82 -17.62
CA ILE A 7 -37.33 -43.51 -16.97
C ILE A 7 -36.04 -42.71 -17.20
N SER A 8 -36.13 -41.67 -18.02
CA SER A 8 -35.10 -40.66 -18.21
C SER A 8 -35.07 -39.73 -16.99
N GLN A 9 -34.01 -39.78 -16.18
CA GLN A 9 -33.76 -38.78 -15.14
C GLN A 9 -33.20 -37.51 -15.79
N GLN A 10 -34.01 -36.45 -15.79
CA GLN A 10 -33.62 -35.10 -16.21
C GLN A 10 -33.11 -34.34 -14.98
N GLN A 11 -31.81 -34.07 -14.93
CA GLN A 11 -31.22 -33.23 -13.88
C GLN A 11 -31.64 -31.76 -14.08
N PRO A 12 -31.93 -31.02 -12.99
CA PRO A 12 -32.29 -29.61 -13.07
C PRO A 12 -31.06 -28.78 -13.44
N GLN A 13 -31.12 -28.07 -14.58
CA GLN A 13 -30.14 -27.03 -14.91
C GLN A 13 -30.42 -25.79 -14.05
N PRO A 14 -29.41 -25.23 -13.37
CA PRO A 14 -29.55 -23.94 -12.69
C PRO A 14 -29.58 -22.80 -13.72
N ASP A 15 -30.60 -21.95 -13.65
CA ASP A 15 -30.70 -20.68 -14.37
C ASP A 15 -29.58 -19.73 -13.89
N TYR A 16 -28.44 -19.75 -14.57
CA TYR A 16 -27.40 -18.74 -14.38
C TYR A 16 -27.68 -17.55 -15.29
N ILE A 17 -28.01 -16.41 -14.66
CA ILE A 17 -28.09 -15.11 -15.32
C ILE A 17 -26.70 -14.77 -15.89
N TYR A 18 -26.63 -14.68 -17.22
CA TYR A 18 -25.43 -14.35 -17.98
C TYR A 18 -24.89 -12.97 -17.58
N ARG A 19 -23.69 -12.92 -17.01
CA ARG A 19 -22.96 -11.67 -16.73
C ARG A 19 -21.80 -11.58 -17.73
N PRO A 20 -21.81 -10.65 -18.70
CA PRO A 20 -20.81 -10.56 -19.78
C PRO A 20 -19.37 -10.21 -19.33
N GLU A 21 -19.16 -9.93 -18.04
CA GLU A 21 -17.96 -9.27 -17.51
C GLU A 21 -16.90 -10.24 -16.96
N ASP A 22 -17.11 -11.57 -17.03
CA ASP A 22 -16.16 -12.55 -16.49
C ASP A 22 -15.15 -12.97 -17.59
N PRO A 23 -13.92 -12.41 -17.61
CA PRO A 23 -12.97 -12.63 -18.70
C PRO A 23 -12.54 -14.10 -18.85
N GLU A 24 -12.60 -14.87 -17.77
CA GLU A 24 -12.27 -16.30 -17.79
C GLU A 24 -13.30 -17.14 -18.57
N GLN A 25 -14.54 -16.65 -18.71
CA GLN A 25 -15.62 -17.40 -19.36
C GLN A 25 -15.77 -17.04 -20.84
N SER A 26 -15.50 -15.78 -21.22
CA SER A 26 -15.38 -15.37 -22.63
C SER A 26 -14.24 -16.11 -23.33
N ASP A 27 -13.13 -16.37 -22.63
CA ASP A 27 -12.00 -17.12 -23.18
C ASP A 27 -12.32 -18.61 -23.38
N ARG A 28 -13.16 -19.20 -22.51
CA ARG A 28 -13.64 -20.59 -22.70
C ARG A 28 -14.53 -20.73 -23.93
N PHE A 29 -15.41 -19.78 -24.19
CA PHE A 29 -16.26 -19.80 -25.39
C PHE A 29 -15.48 -19.49 -26.67
N ARG A 30 -14.47 -18.60 -26.60
CA ARG A 30 -13.57 -18.32 -27.73
C ARG A 30 -12.74 -19.56 -28.09
N ALA A 31 -12.19 -20.25 -27.09
CA ALA A 31 -11.46 -21.51 -27.28
C ALA A 31 -12.36 -22.66 -27.79
N ALA A 32 -13.64 -22.69 -27.40
CA ALA A 32 -14.61 -23.65 -27.94
C ALA A 32 -15.08 -23.31 -29.36
N SER A 33 -15.07 -22.03 -29.73
CA SER A 33 -15.40 -21.57 -31.09
C SER A 33 -14.28 -21.78 -32.11
N GLU A 34 -13.03 -21.98 -31.63
CA GLU A 34 -11.90 -22.47 -32.43
C GLU A 34 -11.90 -24.01 -32.54
N ALA A 35 -13.07 -24.63 -32.72
CA ALA A 35 -13.15 -26.01 -33.15
C ALA A 35 -12.52 -26.12 -34.55
N PRO A 36 -11.42 -26.87 -34.74
CA PRO A 36 -10.80 -26.96 -36.04
C PRO A 36 -11.73 -27.75 -36.96
N SER A 37 -12.20 -27.11 -38.03
CA SER A 37 -12.93 -27.75 -39.14
C SER A 37 -12.08 -28.79 -39.91
N ASN A 38 -10.90 -29.13 -39.40
CA ASN A 38 -10.00 -30.11 -39.97
C ASN A 38 -9.36 -30.97 -38.85
N PRO A 39 -9.75 -32.25 -38.71
CA PRO A 39 -9.24 -33.15 -37.68
C PRO A 39 -7.74 -33.48 -37.83
N ASN A 40 -7.09 -33.05 -38.92
CA ASN A 40 -5.66 -33.22 -39.15
C ASN A 40 -4.81 -31.99 -38.80
N HIS A 41 -5.41 -30.87 -38.39
CA HIS A 41 -4.64 -29.76 -37.81
C HIS A 41 -4.45 -30.01 -36.32
N LEU A 42 -3.26 -30.52 -35.97
CA LEU A 42 -2.74 -30.60 -34.61
C LEU A 42 -3.12 -29.32 -33.84
N ALA A 43 -4.01 -29.46 -32.86
CA ALA A 43 -4.34 -28.40 -31.91
C ALA A 43 -3.04 -27.75 -31.44
N SER A 44 -2.95 -26.46 -31.71
CA SER A 44 -1.75 -25.63 -31.65
C SER A 44 -0.89 -25.96 -30.42
N GLY A 45 0.43 -26.15 -30.64
CA GLY A 45 1.39 -26.33 -29.53
C GLY A 45 1.37 -25.21 -28.49
N LEU A 46 0.74 -24.07 -28.81
CA LEU A 46 0.42 -22.97 -27.90
C LEU A 46 -0.65 -23.31 -26.85
N SER A 47 -1.75 -23.98 -27.22
CA SER A 47 -2.78 -24.40 -26.24
C SER A 47 -2.24 -25.42 -25.24
N ARG A 48 -1.44 -26.40 -25.71
CA ARG A 48 -0.71 -27.33 -24.84
C ARG A 48 0.34 -26.63 -23.98
N ARG A 49 1.07 -25.64 -24.52
CA ARG A 49 1.98 -24.82 -23.71
C ARG A 49 1.22 -23.99 -22.68
N TYR A 50 0.06 -23.43 -23.01
CA TYR A 50 -0.74 -22.65 -22.09
C TYR A 50 -1.33 -23.51 -20.97
N HIS A 51 -1.83 -24.70 -21.29
CA HIS A 51 -2.28 -25.68 -20.29
C HIS A 51 -1.12 -26.19 -19.42
N ALA A 52 0.05 -26.45 -20.01
CA ALA A 52 1.24 -26.80 -19.24
C ALA A 52 1.71 -25.63 -18.36
N LEU A 53 1.68 -24.39 -18.86
CA LEU A 53 2.12 -23.20 -18.11
C LEU A 53 1.16 -22.91 -16.96
N SER A 54 -0.15 -22.94 -17.20
CA SER A 54 -1.19 -22.72 -16.17
C SER A 54 -1.12 -23.78 -15.08
N HIS A 55 -1.02 -25.06 -15.43
CA HIS A 55 -0.90 -26.14 -14.44
C HIS A 55 0.40 -26.04 -13.63
N ASN A 56 1.52 -25.66 -14.26
CA ASN A 56 2.79 -25.45 -13.55
C ASN A 56 2.75 -24.18 -12.66
N MET A 57 2.07 -23.12 -13.09
CA MET A 57 1.86 -21.91 -12.29
C MET A 57 1.04 -22.24 -11.04
N GLU A 58 -0.06 -22.98 -11.18
CA GLU A 58 -0.91 -23.40 -10.06
C GLU A 58 -0.12 -24.26 -9.06
N GLN A 59 0.71 -25.20 -9.54
CA GLN A 59 1.57 -25.98 -8.66
C GLN A 59 2.61 -25.14 -7.91
N ASN A 60 3.20 -24.13 -8.56
CA ASN A 60 4.16 -23.23 -7.92
C ASN A 60 3.49 -22.31 -6.90
N GLU A 61 2.28 -21.84 -7.17
CA GLU A 61 1.47 -21.08 -6.23
C GLU A 61 1.11 -21.91 -5.00
N VAL A 62 0.68 -23.17 -5.18
CA VAL A 62 0.40 -24.09 -4.07
C VAL A 62 1.68 -24.35 -3.25
N LYS A 63 2.84 -24.58 -3.90
CA LYS A 63 4.12 -24.74 -3.18
C LYS A 63 4.50 -23.47 -2.41
N SER A 64 4.30 -22.29 -3.00
CA SER A 64 4.56 -21.00 -2.36
C SER A 64 3.64 -20.77 -1.16
N LEU A 65 2.34 -21.07 -1.32
CA LEU A 65 1.32 -21.07 -0.26
C LEU A 65 1.73 -21.97 0.92
N THR A 66 2.10 -23.21 0.63
CA THR A 66 2.51 -24.16 1.67
C THR A 66 3.77 -23.68 2.39
N ARG A 67 4.77 -23.17 1.65
CA ARG A 67 5.98 -22.58 2.26
C ARG A 67 5.61 -21.39 3.15
N LEU A 68 4.71 -20.52 2.71
CA LEU A 68 4.28 -19.36 3.49
C LEU A 68 3.52 -19.75 4.76
N GLN A 69 2.63 -20.74 4.66
CA GLN A 69 1.84 -21.26 5.78
C GLN A 69 2.72 -21.91 6.85
N ILE A 70 3.87 -22.45 6.47
CA ILE A 70 4.84 -23.00 7.43
C ILE A 70 5.78 -21.90 7.93
N LEU A 71 6.30 -21.06 7.04
CA LEU A 71 7.33 -20.06 7.36
C LEU A 71 6.80 -18.97 8.29
N THR A 72 5.58 -18.51 8.07
CA THR A 72 5.02 -17.40 8.85
C THR A 72 4.82 -17.75 10.33
N PRO A 73 4.07 -18.80 10.71
CA PRO A 73 3.94 -19.18 12.12
C PRO A 73 5.29 -19.54 12.74
N LEU A 74 6.17 -20.22 12.00
CA LEU A 74 7.51 -20.56 12.47
C LEU A 74 8.33 -19.31 12.79
N SER A 75 8.27 -18.28 11.93
CA SER A 75 8.97 -17.01 12.16
C SER A 75 8.45 -16.27 13.40
N VAL A 76 7.13 -16.26 13.62
CA VAL A 76 6.50 -15.63 14.80
C VAL A 76 6.89 -16.38 16.08
N LEU A 77 6.82 -17.71 16.07
CA LEU A 77 7.21 -18.54 17.21
C LEU A 77 8.70 -18.38 17.54
N LEU A 78 9.56 -18.31 16.53
CA LEU A 78 10.99 -18.09 16.73
C LEU A 78 11.25 -16.70 17.32
N GLN A 79 10.65 -15.65 16.76
CA GLN A 79 10.78 -14.29 17.28
C GLN A 79 10.31 -14.19 18.73
N MET A 80 9.12 -14.71 19.03
CA MET A 80 8.58 -14.71 20.39
C MET A 80 9.49 -15.50 21.34
N GLY A 81 9.94 -16.69 20.95
CA GLY A 81 10.81 -17.54 21.77
C GLY A 81 12.14 -16.86 22.09
N VAL A 82 12.78 -16.25 21.08
CA VAL A 82 14.03 -15.50 21.29
C VAL A 82 13.79 -14.27 22.16
N MET A 83 12.74 -13.49 21.91
CA MET A 83 12.45 -12.29 22.72
C MET A 83 12.15 -12.64 24.18
N ILE A 84 11.44 -13.74 24.45
CA ILE A 84 11.23 -14.24 25.82
C ILE A 84 12.56 -14.68 26.44
N LEU A 85 13.38 -15.44 25.71
CA LEU A 85 14.68 -15.90 26.20
C LEU A 85 15.60 -14.71 26.53
N CYS A 86 15.69 -13.75 25.61
CA CYS A 86 16.45 -12.52 25.72
C CYS A 86 15.92 -11.57 26.82
N GLY A 87 14.61 -11.58 27.08
CA GLY A 87 13.99 -10.83 28.18
C GLY A 87 14.03 -11.53 29.54
N SER A 88 14.25 -12.85 29.56
CA SER A 88 14.27 -13.66 30.77
C SER A 88 15.50 -13.38 31.65
N LYS A 89 15.46 -13.88 32.88
CA LYS A 89 16.62 -13.84 33.80
C LYS A 89 17.72 -14.86 33.46
N LEU A 90 17.54 -15.67 32.41
CA LEU A 90 18.47 -16.73 32.03
C LEU A 90 19.72 -16.19 31.32
N ILE A 91 19.59 -15.06 30.61
CA ILE A 91 20.70 -14.41 29.90
C ILE A 91 21.06 -13.12 30.63
N LYS A 92 22.36 -12.88 30.84
CA LYS A 92 22.89 -11.62 31.36
C LYS A 92 23.92 -11.05 30.37
N PRO A 93 23.78 -9.79 29.94
CA PRO A 93 22.67 -8.88 30.26
C PRO A 93 21.37 -9.30 29.56
N ASN A 94 20.21 -9.00 30.15
CA ASN A 94 18.90 -9.19 29.49
C ASN A 94 18.43 -7.90 28.80
N LEU A 95 17.40 -7.99 27.94
CA LEU A 95 16.85 -6.84 27.19
C LEU A 95 16.56 -5.63 28.09
N GLN A 96 15.94 -5.89 29.25
CA GLN A 96 15.55 -4.87 30.21
C GLN A 96 16.79 -4.22 30.88
N GLN A 97 17.79 -5.01 31.25
CA GLN A 97 19.04 -4.54 31.87
C GLN A 97 19.84 -3.66 30.92
N VAL A 98 19.91 -4.01 29.63
CA VAL A 98 20.54 -3.15 28.62
C VAL A 98 19.78 -1.83 28.49
N SER A 99 18.44 -1.86 28.46
CA SER A 99 17.61 -0.64 28.42
C SER A 99 17.83 0.26 29.65
N HIS A 100 17.95 -0.32 30.85
CA HIS A 100 18.25 0.44 32.08
C HIS A 100 19.67 0.97 32.15
N ARG A 101 20.64 0.29 31.52
CA ARG A 101 22.04 0.74 31.45
C ARG A 101 22.21 1.93 30.51
N HIS A 102 21.40 1.98 29.45
CA HIS A 102 21.48 3.00 28.41
C HIS A 102 20.17 3.80 28.28
N PRO A 103 19.75 4.54 29.31
CA PRO A 103 18.56 5.37 29.21
C PRO A 103 18.83 6.55 28.26
N THR A 104 17.89 6.76 27.36
CA THR A 104 17.89 7.86 26.38
C THR A 104 16.64 8.70 26.55
N TYR A 105 16.61 9.90 25.97
CA TYR A 105 15.40 10.72 25.91
C TYR A 105 14.22 10.05 25.16
N LEU A 106 14.50 9.01 24.37
CA LEU A 106 13.52 8.25 23.58
C LEU A 106 13.15 6.90 24.24
N SER A 107 13.74 6.57 25.40
CA SER A 107 13.42 5.34 26.12
C SER A 107 12.01 5.40 26.72
N ILE A 108 11.17 4.45 26.32
CA ILE A 108 9.79 4.29 26.81
C ILE A 108 9.80 3.47 28.10
N GLN A 109 8.80 3.67 28.96
CA GLN A 109 8.62 2.84 30.15
C GLN A 109 8.45 1.35 29.77
N ASP A 110 9.24 0.47 30.39
CA ASP A 110 9.21 -0.99 30.18
C ASP A 110 7.81 -1.59 30.16
N SER A 111 6.95 -1.18 31.10
CA SER A 111 5.56 -1.69 31.21
C SER A 111 4.74 -1.38 29.96
N PHE A 112 4.90 -0.19 29.38
CA PHE A 112 4.18 0.21 28.17
C PHE A 112 4.67 -0.60 26.97
N VAL A 113 5.99 -0.74 26.83
CA VAL A 113 6.63 -1.53 25.76
C VAL A 113 6.21 -2.99 25.84
N LEU A 114 6.28 -3.61 27.02
CA LEU A 114 5.92 -5.01 27.22
C LEU A 114 4.45 -5.27 26.89
N PHE A 115 3.54 -4.40 27.34
CA PHE A 115 2.12 -4.53 27.01
C PHE A 115 1.86 -4.35 25.51
N TYR A 116 2.53 -3.40 24.86
CA TYR A 116 2.44 -3.20 23.42
C TYR A 116 2.88 -4.45 22.64
N TRP A 117 4.04 -5.00 22.99
CA TRP A 117 4.57 -6.21 22.39
C TRP A 117 3.68 -7.43 22.67
N ALA A 118 3.10 -7.53 23.87
CA ALA A 118 2.17 -8.61 24.20
C ALA A 118 0.93 -8.59 23.28
N ILE A 119 0.31 -7.42 23.09
CA ILE A 119 -0.81 -7.27 22.14
C ILE A 119 -0.36 -7.61 20.72
N LEU A 120 0.80 -7.09 20.31
CA LEU A 120 1.35 -7.37 18.98
C LEU A 120 1.56 -8.87 18.75
N TYR A 121 2.11 -9.60 19.71
CA TYR A 121 2.28 -11.06 19.60
C TYR A 121 0.96 -11.80 19.53
N VAL A 122 -0.06 -11.40 20.31
CA VAL A 122 -1.40 -11.97 20.20
C VAL A 122 -1.97 -11.78 18.79
N LEU A 123 -1.79 -10.58 18.21
CA LEU A 123 -2.22 -10.29 16.84
C LEU A 123 -1.39 -11.05 15.79
N LEU A 124 -0.09 -11.22 15.97
CA LEU A 124 0.78 -12.00 15.07
C LEU A 124 0.48 -13.50 15.09
N ILE A 125 0.15 -14.05 16.27
CA ILE A 125 -0.35 -15.41 16.41
C ILE A 125 -1.71 -15.52 15.74
N GLY A 126 -2.61 -14.56 15.98
CA GLY A 126 -3.92 -14.49 15.34
C GLY A 126 -3.82 -14.42 13.81
N PHE A 127 -2.91 -13.61 13.27
CA PHE A 127 -2.57 -13.57 11.85
C PHE A 127 -2.12 -14.95 11.34
N SER A 128 -1.23 -15.61 12.06
CA SER A 128 -0.71 -16.93 11.68
C SER A 128 -1.80 -18.01 11.67
N VAL A 129 -2.73 -17.98 12.62
CA VAL A 129 -3.89 -18.88 12.63
C VAL A 129 -4.88 -18.51 11.52
N PHE A 130 -5.11 -17.23 11.30
CA PHE A 130 -5.98 -16.72 10.25
C PHE A 130 -5.49 -17.12 8.85
N LEU A 131 -4.18 -17.13 8.62
CA LEU A 131 -3.55 -17.66 7.40
C LEU A 131 -3.96 -19.11 7.10
N LEU A 132 -4.06 -19.95 8.13
CA LEU A 132 -4.40 -21.37 8.00
C LEU A 132 -5.89 -21.58 7.74
N ILE A 133 -6.74 -20.71 8.31
CA ILE A 133 -8.20 -20.84 8.23
C ILE A 133 -8.76 -20.13 6.98
N SER A 134 -8.10 -19.08 6.48
CA SER A 134 -8.63 -18.27 5.37
C SER A 134 -8.80 -19.10 4.08
N ARG A 135 -10.04 -19.16 3.58
CA ARG A 135 -10.40 -19.89 2.35
C ARG A 135 -10.62 -18.97 1.15
N THR A 136 -10.75 -17.67 1.37
CA THR A 136 -11.07 -16.67 0.36
C THR A 136 -9.90 -16.47 -0.62
N PRO A 137 -10.15 -16.51 -1.94
CA PRO A 137 -9.09 -16.40 -2.95
C PRO A 137 -8.41 -15.01 -2.92
N GLU A 138 -9.16 -13.95 -2.63
CA GLU A 138 -8.63 -12.59 -2.51
C GLU A 138 -7.62 -12.46 -1.38
N THR A 139 -7.96 -12.98 -0.20
CA THR A 139 -7.08 -13.00 0.98
C THR A 139 -5.84 -13.83 0.69
N LYS A 140 -5.97 -15.02 0.07
CA LYS A 140 -4.82 -15.84 -0.34
C LYS A 140 -3.89 -15.10 -1.29
N LYS A 141 -4.40 -14.37 -2.27
CA LYS A 141 -3.57 -13.60 -3.21
C LYS A 141 -2.78 -12.50 -2.49
N ALA A 142 -3.43 -11.75 -1.60
CA ALA A 142 -2.77 -10.72 -0.78
C ALA A 142 -1.65 -11.31 0.10
N LEU A 143 -1.92 -12.47 0.70
CA LEU A 143 -1.00 -13.16 1.60
C LEU A 143 0.23 -13.72 0.87
N VAL A 144 0.02 -14.39 -0.26
CA VAL A 144 1.09 -15.04 -1.06
C VAL A 144 1.99 -14.03 -1.72
N HIS A 145 1.40 -13.00 -2.32
CA HIS A 145 2.16 -12.10 -3.19
C HIS A 145 2.75 -10.89 -2.45
N GLY A 146 2.21 -10.52 -1.29
CA GLY A 146 2.57 -9.26 -0.66
C GLY A 146 3.12 -9.38 0.76
N VAL A 147 2.44 -10.14 1.61
CA VAL A 147 2.45 -9.83 3.04
C VAL A 147 3.23 -10.85 3.87
N GLY A 148 3.01 -12.15 3.63
CA GLY A 148 3.53 -13.18 4.54
C GLY A 148 5.05 -13.34 4.51
N THR A 149 5.66 -13.33 3.33
CA THR A 149 7.12 -13.55 3.19
C THR A 149 7.92 -12.39 3.75
N ARG A 150 7.45 -11.16 3.53
CA ARG A 150 8.04 -9.93 4.06
C ARG A 150 7.91 -9.84 5.57
N LEU A 151 6.74 -10.21 6.10
CA LEU A 151 6.53 -10.28 7.55
C LEU A 151 7.43 -11.35 8.19
N ALA A 152 7.52 -12.54 7.60
CA ALA A 152 8.42 -13.58 8.10
C ALA A 152 9.89 -13.12 8.11
N LEU A 153 10.34 -12.46 7.04
CA LEU A 153 11.68 -11.86 6.98
C LEU A 153 11.87 -10.80 8.07
N ALA A 154 10.90 -9.91 8.30
CA ALA A 154 10.96 -8.92 9.38
C ALA A 154 11.07 -9.59 10.77
N ASN A 155 10.34 -10.67 11.01
CA ASN A 155 10.41 -11.42 12.26
C ASN A 155 11.79 -12.07 12.48
N TYR A 156 12.38 -12.66 11.43
CA TYR A 156 13.75 -13.18 11.49
C TYR A 156 14.79 -12.09 11.73
N MET A 157 14.62 -10.92 11.11
CA MET A 157 15.50 -9.78 11.36
C MET A 157 15.33 -9.24 12.79
N MET A 158 14.13 -9.28 13.37
CA MET A 158 13.94 -8.93 14.78
C MET A 158 14.64 -9.88 15.74
N VAL A 159 14.68 -11.18 15.43
CA VAL A 159 15.49 -12.16 16.18
C VAL A 159 16.96 -11.73 16.17
N LEU A 160 17.48 -11.39 14.99
CA LEU A 160 18.86 -10.95 14.83
C LEU A 160 19.13 -9.64 15.61
N TRP A 161 18.19 -8.69 15.55
CA TRP A 161 18.25 -7.46 16.32
C TRP A 161 18.32 -7.72 17.84
N ALA A 162 17.49 -8.64 18.37
CA ALA A 162 17.50 -8.96 19.80
C ALA A 162 18.86 -9.50 20.28
N ILE A 163 19.55 -10.27 19.42
CA ILE A 163 20.91 -10.73 19.68
C ILE A 163 21.88 -9.54 19.72
N PHE A 164 21.80 -8.63 18.73
CA PHE A 164 22.64 -7.43 18.70
C PHE A 164 22.41 -6.49 19.89
N TRP A 165 21.18 -6.41 20.38
CA TRP A 165 20.82 -5.65 21.58
C TRP A 165 21.52 -6.19 22.83
N ILE A 166 21.46 -7.50 23.05
CA ILE A 166 22.01 -8.14 24.26
C ILE A 166 23.54 -8.11 24.32
N LEU A 167 24.22 -8.06 23.17
CA LEU A 167 25.67 -8.02 23.17
C LEU A 167 26.25 -6.75 23.80
N ASP A 168 25.45 -5.68 23.95
CA ASP A 168 25.79 -4.48 24.72
C ASP A 168 27.11 -3.82 24.30
N ARG A 169 27.41 -3.83 23.00
CA ARG A 169 28.61 -3.21 22.42
C ARG A 169 28.22 -2.16 21.40
N ARG A 170 29.04 -1.12 21.26
CA ARG A 170 28.82 -0.06 20.27
C ARG A 170 28.67 -0.59 18.83
N LEU A 171 29.52 -1.53 18.42
CA LEU A 171 29.41 -2.15 17.09
C LEU A 171 28.09 -2.91 16.90
N THR A 172 27.62 -3.59 17.94
CA THR A 172 26.36 -4.35 17.85
C THR A 172 25.16 -3.42 17.87
N PHE A 173 25.24 -2.27 18.52
CA PHE A 173 24.22 -1.22 18.39
C PHE A 173 24.15 -0.62 16.98
N ILE A 174 25.29 -0.42 16.31
CA ILE A 174 25.31 0.01 14.90
C ILE A 174 24.65 -1.04 14.01
N LEU A 175 25.05 -2.31 14.16
CA LEU A 175 24.45 -3.43 13.42
C LEU A 175 22.94 -3.55 13.71
N GLY A 176 22.54 -3.44 14.97
CA GLY A 176 21.14 -3.42 15.39
C GLY A 176 20.35 -2.28 14.76
N THR A 177 20.94 -1.09 14.67
CA THR A 177 20.31 0.08 14.02
C THR A 177 20.09 -0.18 12.53
N VAL A 178 21.09 -0.74 11.84
CA VAL A 178 20.96 -1.10 10.42
C VAL A 178 19.89 -2.17 10.23
N THR A 179 19.86 -3.20 11.07
CA THR A 179 18.83 -4.24 11.04
C THR A 179 17.43 -3.66 11.27
N LEU A 180 17.23 -2.78 12.26
CA LEU A 180 15.96 -2.08 12.48
C LEU A 180 15.59 -1.18 11.29
N GLY A 181 16.55 -0.52 10.66
CA GLY A 181 16.31 0.26 9.45
C GLY A 181 15.78 -0.59 8.30
N ILE A 182 16.38 -1.76 8.07
CA ILE A 182 15.91 -2.74 7.08
C ILE A 182 14.50 -3.23 7.43
N ILE A 183 14.24 -3.55 8.70
CA ILE A 183 12.91 -3.98 9.18
C ILE A 183 11.87 -2.88 8.92
N ALA A 184 12.19 -1.63 9.27
CA ALA A 184 11.31 -0.49 9.05
C ALA A 184 10.99 -0.30 7.56
N LEU A 185 11.97 -0.43 6.67
CA LEU A 185 11.76 -0.34 5.22
C LEU A 185 10.87 -1.46 4.69
N ILE A 186 11.10 -2.71 5.11
CA ILE A 186 10.28 -3.87 4.73
C ILE A 186 8.83 -3.67 5.20
N LEU A 187 8.65 -3.25 6.45
CA LEU A 187 7.32 -3.04 7.04
C LEU A 187 6.62 -1.82 6.43
N LEU A 188 7.34 -0.74 6.13
CA LEU A 188 6.80 0.45 5.46
C LEU A 188 6.32 0.12 4.05
N PHE A 189 7.13 -0.62 3.29
CA PHE A 189 6.73 -1.10 1.97
C PHE A 189 5.50 -2.02 2.06
N ASN A 190 5.44 -2.89 3.06
CA ASN A 190 4.28 -3.75 3.30
C ASN A 190 3.02 -2.93 3.63
N ALA A 191 3.14 -1.95 4.53
CA ALA A 191 2.06 -1.03 4.89
C ALA A 191 1.58 -0.20 3.69
N LEU A 192 2.49 0.25 2.82
CA LEU A 192 2.15 0.99 1.60
C LEU A 192 1.40 0.10 0.59
N VAL A 193 1.87 -1.13 0.37
CA VAL A 193 1.17 -2.09 -0.49
C VAL A 193 -0.22 -2.40 0.05
N LEU A 194 -0.36 -2.59 1.36
CA LEU A 194 -1.66 -2.76 2.01
C LEU A 194 -2.56 -1.53 1.88
N ALA A 195 -2.00 -0.32 1.95
CA ALA A 195 -2.77 0.91 1.80
C ALA A 195 -3.26 1.12 0.35
N VAL A 196 -2.46 0.79 -0.66
CA VAL A 196 -2.74 1.08 -2.07
C VAL A 196 -3.46 -0.07 -2.78
N ARG A 197 -3.05 -1.32 -2.56
CA ARG A 197 -3.55 -2.49 -3.31
C ARG A 197 -4.67 -3.23 -2.60
N TYR A 198 -4.68 -3.21 -1.27
CA TYR A 198 -5.60 -4.02 -0.47
C TYR A 198 -6.26 -3.15 0.61
N ALA A 199 -6.95 -2.09 0.19
CA ALA A 199 -7.55 -1.13 1.11
C ALA A 199 -8.51 -1.82 2.11
N PRO A 200 -8.50 -1.41 3.39
CA PRO A 200 -9.29 -2.07 4.42
C PRO A 200 -10.79 -1.92 4.15
N SER A 201 -11.47 -3.06 4.02
CA SER A 201 -12.92 -3.11 3.82
C SER A 201 -13.64 -3.24 5.17
N VAL A 202 -14.65 -2.40 5.40
CA VAL A 202 -15.49 -2.45 6.61
C VAL A 202 -16.31 -3.75 6.67
N ARG A 203 -16.50 -4.44 5.53
CA ARG A 203 -17.22 -5.71 5.45
C ARG A 203 -16.45 -6.89 6.04
N HIS A 204 -15.13 -6.79 6.16
CA HIS A 204 -14.25 -7.86 6.65
C HIS A 204 -13.39 -7.34 7.82
N PRO A 205 -14.00 -7.09 9.00
CA PRO A 205 -13.30 -6.49 10.13
C PRO A 205 -12.19 -7.40 10.70
N LEU A 206 -12.32 -8.72 10.55
CA LEU A 206 -11.30 -9.67 10.99
C LEU A 206 -10.06 -9.64 10.07
N ASP A 207 -10.25 -9.52 8.75
CA ASP A 207 -9.16 -9.34 7.79
C ASP A 207 -8.40 -8.04 8.11
N TRP A 208 -9.12 -6.95 8.41
CA TRP A 208 -8.49 -5.73 8.89
C TRP A 208 -7.70 -5.95 10.18
N LEU A 209 -8.31 -6.57 11.20
CA LEU A 209 -7.71 -6.77 12.52
C LEU A 209 -6.45 -7.64 12.48
N PHE A 210 -6.48 -8.75 11.74
CA PHE A 210 -5.36 -9.70 11.75
C PHE A 210 -4.33 -9.44 10.67
N ILE A 211 -4.69 -8.82 9.54
CA ILE A 211 -3.72 -8.54 8.47
C ILE A 211 -3.11 -7.15 8.67
N HIS A 212 -3.93 -6.10 8.81
CA HIS A 212 -3.42 -4.73 8.79
C HIS A 212 -2.87 -4.29 10.14
N VAL A 213 -3.56 -4.60 11.24
CA VAL A 213 -3.20 -4.08 12.56
C VAL A 213 -1.81 -4.53 13.03
N PRO A 214 -1.44 -5.82 13.03
CA PRO A 214 -0.12 -6.23 13.53
C PRO A 214 1.03 -5.62 12.71
N ILE A 215 0.90 -5.55 11.39
CA ILE A 215 1.95 -4.98 10.52
C ILE A 215 2.14 -3.50 10.81
N LYS A 216 1.04 -2.75 10.96
CA LYS A 216 1.09 -1.32 11.29
C LYS A 216 1.62 -1.08 12.69
N MET A 217 1.16 -1.86 13.68
CA MET A 217 1.68 -1.75 15.05
C MET A 217 3.18 -2.06 15.08
N PHE A 218 3.62 -3.10 14.39
CA PHE A 218 5.03 -3.46 14.32
C PHE A 218 5.87 -2.37 13.63
N LEU A 219 5.36 -1.80 12.54
CA LEU A 219 5.98 -0.67 11.87
C LEU A 219 6.09 0.56 12.79
N VAL A 220 5.00 0.91 13.49
CA VAL A 220 4.94 2.10 14.34
C VAL A 220 5.95 2.02 15.48
N VAL A 221 6.06 0.88 16.19
CA VAL A 221 7.05 0.76 17.28
C VAL A 221 8.48 0.79 16.75
N THR A 222 8.75 0.10 15.64
CA THR A 222 10.06 0.07 15.00
C THR A 222 10.49 1.47 14.55
N LEU A 223 9.59 2.18 13.85
CA LEU A 223 9.89 3.46 13.22
C LEU A 223 9.85 4.63 14.20
N GLN A 224 8.98 4.63 15.22
CA GLN A 224 8.89 5.75 16.15
C GLN A 224 9.91 5.68 17.28
N TYR A 225 10.33 4.49 17.71
CA TYR A 225 11.14 4.34 18.93
C TYR A 225 12.34 3.43 18.73
N ASP A 226 12.15 2.15 18.41
CA ASP A 226 13.24 1.16 18.49
C ASP A 226 14.45 1.59 17.65
N LEU A 227 14.21 2.06 16.43
CA LEU A 227 15.26 2.54 15.52
C LEU A 227 16.07 3.68 16.13
N TRP A 228 15.40 4.67 16.72
CA TRP A 228 16.03 5.88 17.23
C TRP A 228 16.67 5.67 18.58
N GLN A 229 16.06 4.88 19.46
CA GLN A 229 16.66 4.47 20.72
C GLN A 229 17.97 3.72 20.46
N GLN A 230 17.95 2.76 19.53
CA GLN A 230 19.16 2.03 19.15
C GLN A 230 20.21 2.95 18.52
N LEU A 231 19.79 3.89 17.66
CA LEU A 231 20.70 4.87 17.05
C LEU A 231 21.37 5.75 18.11
N PHE A 232 20.65 6.20 19.13
CA PHE A 232 21.21 7.02 20.20
C PHE A 232 22.26 6.25 21.00
N MET A 233 21.99 4.99 21.30
CA MET A 233 22.96 4.09 21.94
C MET A 233 24.20 3.85 21.05
N ALA A 234 24.01 3.74 19.73
CA ALA A 234 25.12 3.57 18.78
C ALA A 234 26.01 4.83 18.69
N LEU A 235 25.40 6.01 18.75
CA LEU A 235 26.07 7.31 18.74
C LEU A 235 26.70 7.66 20.09
N GLY A 236 26.27 7.00 21.18
CA GLY A 236 26.70 7.31 22.54
C GLY A 236 25.97 8.51 23.13
N TRP A 237 24.77 8.83 22.64
CA TRP A 237 23.88 9.88 23.16
C TRP A 237 22.94 9.32 24.24
N ASP A 238 23.50 8.50 25.11
CA ASP A 238 22.82 7.82 26.20
C ASP A 238 23.59 8.06 27.50
N PHE A 239 22.89 7.92 28.63
CA PHE A 239 23.50 8.18 29.93
C PHE A 239 24.62 7.17 30.26
N GLY A 240 24.56 5.95 29.73
CA GLY A 240 25.53 4.88 30.01
C GLY A 240 26.90 5.12 29.38
N ALA A 241 26.96 5.78 28.22
CA ALA A 241 28.21 6.04 27.51
C ALA A 241 29.00 7.26 28.01
N GLY A 242 28.32 8.30 28.50
CA GLY A 242 28.98 9.56 28.88
C GLY A 242 28.23 10.41 29.91
N GLY A 243 27.32 9.80 30.67
CA GLY A 243 26.58 10.47 31.73
C GLY A 243 25.64 11.57 31.22
N HIS A 244 25.49 12.62 32.02
CA HIS A 244 24.59 13.75 31.72
C HIS A 244 24.98 14.50 30.44
N ASP A 245 26.28 14.76 30.24
CA ASP A 245 26.75 15.56 29.10
C ASP A 245 26.43 14.90 27.76
N ALA A 246 26.61 13.58 27.67
CA ALA A 246 26.25 12.80 26.48
C ALA A 246 24.74 12.79 26.23
N LEU A 247 23.94 12.72 27.30
CA LEU A 247 22.49 12.80 27.21
C LEU A 247 22.04 14.17 26.67
N VAL A 248 22.60 15.27 27.19
CA VAL A 248 22.29 16.64 26.75
C VAL A 248 22.62 16.86 25.26
N GLN A 249 23.71 16.27 24.76
CA GLN A 249 24.03 16.31 23.32
C GLN A 249 22.93 15.67 22.46
N GLY A 250 22.28 14.62 22.96
CA GLY A 250 21.15 13.95 22.31
C GLY A 250 19.83 14.73 22.36
N LEU A 251 19.72 15.82 23.11
CA LEU A 251 18.46 16.55 23.31
C LEU A 251 17.85 17.09 22.01
N TRP A 252 18.63 17.87 21.26
CA TRP A 252 18.15 18.50 20.03
C TRP A 252 17.85 17.49 18.91
N PRO A 253 18.69 16.46 18.69
CA PRO A 253 18.31 15.35 17.83
C PRO A 253 17.02 14.66 18.27
N ALA A 254 16.83 14.40 19.57
CA ALA A 254 15.61 13.75 20.07
C ALA A 254 14.38 14.62 19.82
N PHE A 255 14.48 15.92 20.09
CA PHE A 255 13.44 16.89 19.79
C PHE A 255 13.07 16.89 18.29
N GLY A 256 14.08 16.92 17.41
CA GLY A 256 13.89 16.89 15.96
C GLY A 256 13.22 15.60 15.50
N ILE A 257 13.60 14.45 16.05
CA ILE A 257 13.02 13.14 15.74
C ILE A 257 11.57 13.06 16.21
N VAL A 258 11.27 13.41 17.47
CA VAL A 258 9.90 13.36 18.00
C VAL A 258 8.98 14.29 17.22
N THR A 259 9.42 15.52 16.94
CA THR A 259 8.63 16.50 16.19
C THR A 259 8.47 16.08 14.72
N GLY A 260 9.56 15.63 14.08
CA GLY A 260 9.56 15.20 12.68
C GLY A 260 8.71 13.96 12.44
N LEU A 261 8.84 12.93 13.29
CA LEU A 261 7.99 11.74 13.23
C LEU A 261 6.55 12.03 13.65
N GLY A 262 6.34 12.96 14.59
CA GLY A 262 5.00 13.44 14.94
C GLY A 262 4.30 14.07 13.75
N ALA A 263 4.98 14.96 13.02
CA ALA A 263 4.48 15.59 11.81
C ALA A 263 4.27 14.57 10.68
N PHE A 264 5.24 13.69 10.43
CA PHE A 264 5.12 12.62 9.43
C PHE A 264 3.93 11.69 9.75
N SER A 265 3.80 11.26 11.00
CA SER A 265 2.71 10.43 11.48
C SER A 265 1.36 11.13 11.27
N ALA A 266 1.27 12.42 11.61
CA ALA A 266 0.05 13.20 11.39
C ALA A 266 -0.31 13.32 9.90
N LEU A 267 0.65 13.59 9.01
CA LEU A 267 0.41 13.63 7.56
C LEU A 267 -0.08 12.28 7.04
N TRP A 268 0.57 11.19 7.47
CA TRP A 268 0.18 9.84 7.10
C TRP A 268 -1.24 9.51 7.59
N ILE A 269 -1.53 9.79 8.86
CA ILE A 269 -2.85 9.58 9.49
C ILE A 269 -3.92 10.41 8.77
N PHE A 270 -3.64 11.68 8.44
CA PHE A 270 -4.59 12.52 7.73
C PHE A 270 -4.91 11.95 6.33
N ALA A 271 -3.89 11.54 5.58
CA ALA A 271 -4.05 10.97 4.24
C ALA A 271 -4.80 9.63 4.26
N THR A 272 -4.50 8.76 5.22
CA THR A 272 -5.01 7.39 5.26
C THR A 272 -6.22 7.19 6.18
N ALA A 273 -6.52 8.14 7.06
CA ALA A 273 -7.46 8.03 8.19
C ALA A 273 -7.27 6.71 8.99
N ASP A 274 -6.01 6.37 9.27
CA ASP A 274 -5.62 5.08 9.84
C ASP A 274 -5.65 5.07 11.37
N LEU A 275 -6.73 4.50 11.93
CA LEU A 275 -6.94 4.41 13.37
C LEU A 275 -5.83 3.64 14.09
N THR A 276 -5.33 2.55 13.51
CA THR A 276 -4.30 1.72 14.16
C THR A 276 -3.03 2.53 14.39
N TRP A 277 -2.61 3.28 13.36
CA TRP A 277 -1.40 4.09 13.42
C TRP A 277 -1.53 5.17 14.50
N THR A 278 -2.69 5.84 14.58
CA THR A 278 -2.97 6.85 15.60
C THR A 278 -2.96 6.28 17.01
N VAL A 279 -3.69 5.20 17.27
CA VAL A 279 -3.78 4.61 18.61
C VAL A 279 -2.43 4.10 19.07
N ALA A 280 -1.69 3.40 18.19
CA ALA A 280 -0.35 2.92 18.49
C ALA A 280 0.63 4.07 18.76
N GLY A 281 0.63 5.10 17.91
CA GLY A 281 1.49 6.27 18.07
C GLY A 281 1.21 7.04 19.35
N ILE A 282 -0.07 7.31 19.66
CA ILE A 282 -0.46 7.98 20.91
C ILE A 282 -0.06 7.15 22.12
N TYR A 283 -0.35 5.84 22.12
CA TYR A 283 -0.01 4.95 23.24
C TYR A 283 1.48 4.96 23.56
N LEU A 284 2.34 4.87 22.55
CA LEU A 284 3.79 4.90 22.76
C LEU A 284 4.28 6.29 23.21
N ASN A 285 3.70 7.38 22.69
CA ASN A 285 4.04 8.74 23.13
C ASN A 285 3.63 8.97 24.60
N VAL A 286 2.49 8.41 25.03
CA VAL A 286 2.09 8.41 26.44
C VAL A 286 3.07 7.61 27.29
N GLY A 287 3.52 6.45 26.81
CA GLY A 287 4.57 5.66 27.48
C GLY A 287 5.90 6.41 27.62
N LEU A 288 6.21 7.31 26.68
CA LEU A 288 7.38 8.17 26.74
C LEU A 288 7.25 9.25 27.83
N LEU A 289 6.05 9.84 27.98
CA LEU A 289 5.75 10.81 29.05
C LEU A 289 5.76 10.18 30.45
N TRP A 290 5.37 8.91 30.55
CA TRP A 290 5.28 8.19 31.83
C TRP A 290 6.59 7.52 32.27
N HIS A 291 7.69 7.75 31.54
CA HIS A 291 8.98 7.14 31.86
C HIS A 291 9.46 7.52 33.27
N LYS A 292 9.78 6.52 34.09
CA LYS A 292 10.11 6.70 35.52
C LYS A 292 11.33 7.62 35.77
N HIS A 293 12.34 7.58 34.89
CA HIS A 293 13.52 8.44 35.02
C HIS A 293 13.30 9.87 34.53
N PHE A 294 12.24 10.13 33.75
CA PHE A 294 12.03 11.40 33.05
C PHE A 294 10.56 11.83 33.14
N SER A 295 9.93 11.62 34.30
CA SER A 295 8.49 11.86 34.48
C SER A 295 8.17 13.36 34.57
N LEU A 296 7.06 13.78 33.95
CA LEU A 296 6.51 15.14 34.09
C LEU A 296 6.06 15.46 35.51
N ILE A 297 5.55 14.44 36.22
CA ILE A 297 4.87 14.59 37.50
C ILE A 297 5.82 14.06 38.56
N GLY A 298 6.83 14.87 38.92
CA GLY A 298 7.70 14.64 40.08
C GLY A 298 8.15 13.19 40.23
N GLY A 299 8.99 12.70 39.32
CA GLY A 299 9.65 11.42 39.51
C GLY A 299 10.72 11.56 40.59
N ARG A 300 10.49 10.88 41.73
CA ARG A 300 11.45 10.40 42.76
C ARG A 300 12.86 11.03 42.72
N ASP A 301 13.29 11.59 43.85
CA ASP A 301 14.54 12.27 44.29
C ASP A 301 15.88 12.10 43.53
N ASP A 302 15.98 11.18 42.57
CA ASP A 302 17.19 10.76 41.86
C ASP A 302 17.14 11.04 40.33
N GLY A 303 15.98 11.46 39.78
CA GLY A 303 15.74 11.58 38.33
C GLY A 303 15.74 13.02 37.81
N GLU A 304 16.45 13.28 36.71
CA GLU A 304 16.42 14.59 36.06
C GLU A 304 15.06 14.86 35.39
N PRO A 305 14.48 16.06 35.57
CA PRO A 305 13.25 16.42 34.90
C PRO A 305 13.47 16.42 33.39
N ARG A 306 12.55 15.78 32.65
CA ARG A 306 12.58 15.79 31.18
C ARG A 306 12.62 17.24 30.68
N PRO A 307 13.54 17.60 29.77
CA PRO A 307 13.61 18.96 29.26
C PRO A 307 12.26 19.42 28.71
N ALA A 308 11.80 20.58 29.16
CA ALA A 308 10.55 21.22 28.72
C ALA A 308 10.32 21.20 27.19
N PRO A 309 11.32 21.48 26.32
CA PRO A 309 11.10 21.43 24.87
C PRO A 309 10.71 20.04 24.37
N LEU A 310 11.31 18.98 24.92
CA LEU A 310 11.00 17.62 24.51
C LEU A 310 9.60 17.21 24.98
N THR A 311 9.24 17.54 26.21
CA THR A 311 7.89 17.35 26.74
C THR A 311 6.83 18.03 25.87
N ALA A 312 7.07 19.29 25.49
CA ALA A 312 6.18 20.03 24.62
C ALA A 312 6.06 19.36 23.23
N ALA A 313 7.16 18.88 22.65
CA ALA A 313 7.14 18.16 21.39
C ALA A 313 6.31 16.87 21.44
N ILE A 314 6.39 16.11 22.53
CA ILE A 314 5.61 14.88 22.70
C ILE A 314 4.11 15.20 22.81
N ILE A 315 3.72 16.18 23.63
CA ILE A 315 2.33 16.62 23.78
C ILE A 315 1.78 17.14 22.44
N LEU A 316 2.59 17.92 21.73
CA LEU A 316 2.25 18.43 20.40
C LEU A 316 2.07 17.26 19.40
N SER A 317 2.96 16.27 19.42
CA SER A 317 2.87 15.07 18.57
C SER A 317 1.57 14.29 18.84
N ILE A 318 1.21 14.06 20.11
CA ILE A 318 -0.05 13.41 20.49
C ILE A 318 -1.25 14.20 19.96
N SER A 319 -1.25 15.52 20.20
CA SER A 319 -2.35 16.42 19.79
C SER A 319 -2.50 16.44 18.28
N LEU A 320 -1.39 16.53 17.54
CA LEU A 320 -1.36 16.57 16.09
C LEU A 320 -1.88 15.26 15.47
N GLN A 321 -1.50 14.10 16.02
CA GLN A 321 -2.02 12.80 15.57
C GLN A 321 -3.54 12.67 15.81
N GLY A 322 -4.02 13.13 16.97
CA GLY A 322 -5.46 13.13 17.28
C GLY A 322 -6.26 14.04 16.34
N VAL A 323 -5.80 15.27 16.13
CA VAL A 323 -6.43 16.23 15.20
C VAL A 323 -6.37 15.72 13.76
N ALA A 324 -5.24 15.16 13.33
CA ALA A 324 -5.08 14.60 11.99
C ALA A 324 -6.07 13.45 11.72
N LEU A 325 -6.34 12.59 12.70
CA LEU A 325 -7.34 11.52 12.56
C LEU A 325 -8.74 12.10 12.39
N LEU A 326 -9.14 13.06 13.24
CA LEU A 326 -10.44 13.72 13.14
C LEU A 326 -10.61 14.45 11.80
N ALA A 327 -9.58 15.17 11.37
CA ALA A 327 -9.56 15.87 10.09
C ALA A 327 -9.62 14.90 8.90
N GLY A 328 -8.88 13.78 8.96
CA GLY A 328 -8.88 12.76 7.92
C GLY A 328 -10.25 12.06 7.78
N ILE A 329 -10.89 11.75 8.91
CA ILE A 329 -12.26 11.19 8.92
C ILE A 329 -13.27 12.21 8.36
N ALA A 330 -13.20 13.47 8.78
CA ALA A 330 -14.07 14.53 8.29
C ALA A 330 -13.89 14.74 6.78
N TRP A 331 -12.65 14.76 6.30
CA TRP A 331 -12.32 14.91 4.88
C TRP A 331 -12.89 13.76 4.05
N LYS A 332 -12.69 12.51 4.47
CA LYS A 332 -13.27 11.34 3.79
C LYS A 332 -14.80 11.39 3.75
N ARG A 333 -15.45 11.83 4.83
CA ARG A 333 -16.91 11.99 4.87
C ARG A 333 -17.39 13.08 3.91
N ILE A 334 -16.69 14.20 3.80
CA ILE A 334 -17.03 15.27 2.86
C ILE A 334 -16.83 14.79 1.42
N LYS A 335 -15.70 14.14 1.12
CA LYS A 335 -15.40 13.61 -0.21
C LYS A 335 -16.43 12.58 -0.66
N ALA A 336 -16.83 11.65 0.21
CA ALA A 336 -17.88 10.67 -0.08
C ALA A 336 -19.24 11.33 -0.40
N ARG A 337 -19.56 12.47 0.23
CA ARG A 337 -20.78 13.25 -0.08
C ARG A 337 -20.69 13.98 -1.41
N GLN A 338 -19.49 14.33 -1.86
CA GLN A 338 -19.27 14.98 -3.16
C GLN A 338 -19.32 13.95 -4.30
N GLU A 339 -18.72 12.78 -4.11
CA GLU A 339 -18.76 11.68 -5.08
C GLU A 339 -20.18 11.11 -5.24
N GLY A 340 -20.96 11.02 -4.16
CA GLY A 340 -22.38 10.64 -4.22
C GLY A 340 -23.30 11.68 -4.90
N ARG A 341 -22.80 12.88 -5.22
CA ARG A 341 -23.53 13.89 -6.00
C ARG A 341 -23.26 13.82 -7.50
N ILE A 342 -22.29 13.02 -7.94
CA ILE A 342 -21.90 12.85 -9.35
C ILE A 342 -21.84 11.35 -9.68
N ALA A 343 -22.96 10.65 -9.54
CA ALA A 343 -23.22 9.37 -10.21
C ALA A 343 -24.69 8.97 -9.96
N LEU A 344 -25.60 9.53 -10.76
CA LEU A 344 -26.71 8.69 -11.18
C LEU A 344 -26.09 7.63 -12.11
N PRO A 345 -26.30 6.31 -11.91
CA PRO A 345 -26.11 5.39 -13.01
C PRO A 345 -26.96 5.94 -14.16
N LEU A 346 -26.33 6.21 -15.31
CA LEU A 346 -27.09 6.62 -16.48
C LEU A 346 -28.19 5.57 -16.65
N SER A 347 -29.44 6.04 -16.69
CA SER A 347 -30.52 5.14 -17.07
C SER A 347 -30.16 4.51 -18.44
N PRO A 348 -30.63 3.30 -18.76
CA PRO A 348 -30.38 2.70 -20.07
C PRO A 348 -30.77 3.62 -21.24
N GLU A 349 -31.72 4.54 -21.02
CA GLU A 349 -32.09 5.60 -21.96
C GLU A 349 -31.03 6.70 -22.08
N GLU A 350 -30.37 7.11 -21.00
CA GLU A 350 -29.29 8.08 -21.01
C GLU A 350 -28.01 7.52 -21.63
N GLU A 351 -27.66 6.24 -21.40
CA GLU A 351 -26.55 5.59 -22.12
C GLU A 351 -26.80 5.55 -23.62
N ALA A 352 -28.02 5.21 -24.04
CA ALA A 352 -28.42 5.24 -25.45
C ALA A 352 -28.41 6.67 -26.02
N ALA A 353 -28.72 7.69 -25.22
CA ALA A 353 -28.67 9.09 -25.62
C ALA A 353 -27.23 9.59 -25.79
N VAL A 354 -26.32 9.21 -24.89
CA VAL A 354 -24.88 9.54 -25.00
C VAL A 354 -24.29 8.86 -26.24
N TYR A 355 -24.63 7.59 -26.48
CA TYR A 355 -24.16 6.87 -27.67
C TYR A 355 -24.70 7.48 -28.98
N ARG A 356 -25.96 7.93 -29.00
CA ARG A 356 -26.53 8.67 -30.15
C ARG A 356 -25.86 10.02 -30.35
N ALA A 357 -25.61 10.77 -29.28
CA ALA A 357 -24.96 12.07 -29.36
C ALA A 357 -23.51 11.96 -29.86
N GLU A 358 -22.80 10.91 -29.44
CA GLU A 358 -21.44 10.64 -29.91
C GLU A 358 -21.42 10.16 -31.37
N ALA A 359 -22.38 9.32 -31.76
CA ALA A 359 -22.57 8.91 -33.16
C ALA A 359 -22.91 10.11 -34.06
N GLU A 360 -23.77 11.03 -33.61
CA GLU A 360 -24.12 12.24 -34.37
C GLU A 360 -22.94 13.19 -34.48
N ARG A 361 -22.13 13.34 -33.41
CA ARG A 361 -20.91 14.14 -33.42
C ARG A 361 -19.88 13.58 -34.40
N ASN A 362 -19.70 12.26 -34.43
CA ASN A 362 -18.83 11.59 -35.40
C ASN A 362 -19.37 11.71 -36.83
N ALA A 363 -20.68 11.61 -37.03
CA ALA A 363 -21.30 11.80 -38.34
C ALA A 363 -21.13 13.24 -38.86
N ARG A 364 -21.28 14.25 -37.99
CA ARG A 364 -21.03 15.65 -38.33
C ARG A 364 -19.55 15.91 -38.64
N ALA A 365 -18.64 15.33 -37.86
CA ALA A 365 -17.20 15.42 -38.13
C ALA A 365 -16.83 14.78 -39.48
N ALA A 366 -17.41 13.62 -39.81
CA ALA A 366 -17.20 12.94 -41.09
C ALA A 366 -17.79 13.73 -42.27
N ALA A 367 -18.97 14.35 -42.11
CA ALA A 367 -19.58 15.20 -43.13
C ALA A 367 -18.76 16.46 -43.39
N SER A 368 -18.18 17.06 -42.35
CA SER A 368 -17.26 18.20 -42.50
C SER A 368 -15.89 17.84 -43.11
N ALA A 369 -15.54 16.57 -43.19
CA ALA A 369 -14.29 16.08 -43.77
C ALA A 369 -14.42 15.74 -45.28
N GLN A 370 -15.61 15.82 -45.88
CA GLN A 370 -15.77 15.65 -47.33
C GLN A 370 -15.32 16.92 -48.07
N PRO A 371 -14.34 16.83 -48.99
CA PRO A 371 -13.94 17.97 -49.80
C PRO A 371 -15.06 18.35 -50.79
N PRO A 372 -15.22 19.64 -51.11
CA PRO A 372 -16.26 20.10 -52.04
C PRO A 372 -16.00 19.53 -53.43
N SER A 373 -16.88 18.64 -53.89
CA SER A 373 -16.90 18.21 -55.29
C SER A 373 -17.39 19.36 -56.16
N SER A 374 -16.47 19.99 -56.89
CA SER A 374 -16.76 20.97 -57.93
C SER A 374 -17.61 20.33 -59.03
N GLY A 375 -18.83 20.84 -59.18
CA GLY A 375 -19.70 20.52 -60.30
C GLY A 375 -19.48 21.44 -61.50
N ALA A 376 -19.70 20.85 -62.67
CA ALA A 376 -20.25 21.41 -63.91
C ALA A 376 -19.30 21.77 -65.06
N GLY A 377 -19.50 21.09 -66.19
CA GLY A 377 -19.00 21.45 -67.51
C GLY A 377 -19.30 20.37 -68.56
N ALA A 378 -20.35 20.59 -69.35
CA ALA A 378 -20.91 19.66 -70.33
C ALA A 378 -20.12 19.60 -71.66
N GLY A 379 -20.22 18.45 -72.36
CA GLY A 379 -20.35 18.44 -73.83
C GLY A 379 -19.34 17.65 -74.67
N VAL A 380 -19.83 16.53 -75.23
CA VAL A 380 -19.69 16.07 -76.64
C VAL A 380 -18.41 15.34 -77.11
N ASP A 381 -18.71 14.15 -77.70
CA ASP A 381 -18.05 13.32 -78.73
C ASP A 381 -16.69 12.62 -78.51
N GLY A 382 -16.73 11.30 -78.78
CA GLY A 382 -15.87 10.74 -79.82
C GLY A 382 -14.62 9.96 -79.39
N ALA A 383 -14.82 8.65 -79.22
CA ALA A 383 -13.87 7.57 -79.54
C ALA A 383 -12.54 7.41 -78.77
N ARG A 384 -12.26 6.11 -78.52
CA ARG A 384 -10.95 5.42 -78.52
C ARG A 384 -10.34 5.05 -77.16
N VAL A 385 -10.52 3.76 -76.84
CA VAL A 385 -9.55 2.77 -76.31
C VAL A 385 -8.25 3.32 -75.72
N SER A 386 -8.01 3.02 -74.44
CA SER A 386 -6.74 2.47 -73.91
C SER A 386 -6.91 1.95 -72.48
N ASN A 387 -6.44 0.72 -72.25
CA ASN A 387 -6.24 0.11 -70.95
C ASN A 387 -5.26 0.93 -70.11
N GLU A 388 -5.60 1.21 -68.84
CA GLU A 388 -4.57 1.40 -67.81
C GLU A 388 -5.09 0.97 -66.43
N VAL A 389 -4.36 0.04 -65.83
CA VAL A 389 -4.63 -0.61 -64.55
C VAL A 389 -4.28 0.35 -63.42
N ALA A 390 -5.26 0.72 -62.59
CA ALA A 390 -5.02 1.50 -61.37
C ALA A 390 -4.28 0.65 -60.32
N PRO A 391 -3.22 1.18 -59.66
CA PRO A 391 -2.51 0.46 -58.62
C PRO A 391 -3.25 0.52 -57.28
N VAL A 392 -3.30 -0.64 -56.62
CA VAL A 392 -3.79 -0.85 -55.26
C VAL A 392 -3.02 0.03 -54.26
N PRO A 393 -3.68 0.77 -53.34
CA PRO A 393 -2.99 1.57 -52.34
C PRO A 393 -2.32 0.66 -51.30
N LYS A 394 -1.01 0.86 -51.09
CA LYS A 394 -0.22 0.14 -50.09
C LYS A 394 -0.59 0.62 -48.68
N MET A 395 -1.00 -0.32 -47.82
CA MET A 395 -1.31 -0.15 -46.39
C MET A 395 -0.12 0.30 -45.50
N ALA A 396 1.06 0.59 -46.06
CA ALA A 396 2.27 0.86 -45.28
C ALA A 396 2.34 2.29 -44.71
N ASP A 397 1.67 3.26 -45.32
CA ASP A 397 1.84 4.69 -44.95
C ASP A 397 0.90 5.16 -43.82
N ALA A 398 -0.16 4.39 -43.52
CA ALA A 398 -1.09 4.70 -42.44
C ALA A 398 -0.49 4.46 -41.04
N GLN A 399 0.46 3.53 -40.90
CA GLN A 399 1.13 3.26 -39.61
C GLN A 399 2.22 4.30 -39.27
N VAL A 400 2.82 4.95 -40.28
CA VAL A 400 3.85 5.98 -40.05
C VAL A 400 3.22 7.29 -39.58
N GLN A 401 2.04 7.66 -40.10
CA GLN A 401 1.32 8.86 -39.62
C GLN A 401 0.70 8.67 -38.22
N ALA A 402 0.24 7.46 -37.88
CA ALA A 402 -0.25 7.16 -36.53
C ALA A 402 0.86 7.20 -35.47
N LYS A 403 2.08 6.73 -35.80
CA LYS A 403 3.25 6.85 -34.89
C LYS A 403 3.75 8.27 -34.73
N LYS A 404 3.69 9.11 -35.77
CA LYS A 404 4.12 10.51 -35.69
C LYS A 404 3.19 11.36 -34.80
N LYS A 405 1.88 11.09 -34.88
CA LYS A 405 0.86 11.81 -34.08
C LYS A 405 0.86 11.45 -32.59
N VAL A 406 1.39 10.28 -32.20
CA VAL A 406 1.54 9.87 -30.79
C VAL A 406 2.76 10.53 -30.14
N ASN A 407 3.82 10.81 -30.91
CA ASN A 407 5.00 11.50 -30.37
C ASN A 407 4.76 13.01 -30.17
N ASP A 408 3.98 13.67 -31.03
CA ASP A 408 3.68 15.10 -30.86
C ASP A 408 2.80 15.39 -29.63
N VAL A 409 1.96 14.44 -29.19
CA VAL A 409 1.12 14.61 -27.97
C VAL A 409 1.94 14.43 -26.69
N ALA A 410 2.98 13.59 -26.69
CA ALA A 410 3.85 13.39 -25.54
C ALA A 410 4.78 14.60 -25.28
N ASP A 411 5.15 15.34 -26.34
CA ASP A 411 5.97 16.55 -26.22
C ASP A 411 5.14 17.78 -25.83
N GLU A 412 3.83 17.80 -26.11
CA GLU A 412 2.91 18.88 -25.69
C GLU A 412 2.51 18.75 -24.19
N GLU A 413 2.46 17.53 -23.65
CA GLU A 413 2.20 17.28 -22.21
C GLU A 413 3.41 17.64 -21.33
N ALA A 414 4.64 17.55 -21.85
CA ALA A 414 5.87 17.97 -21.15
C ALA A 414 6.06 19.50 -21.10
N ALA A 415 5.42 20.26 -21.99
CA ALA A 415 5.51 21.73 -22.02
C ALA A 415 4.48 22.41 -21.09
N ALA A 416 3.41 21.71 -20.69
CA ALA A 416 2.33 22.25 -19.87
C ALA A 416 2.65 22.33 -18.36
N GLU A 417 3.67 21.62 -17.87
CA GLU A 417 4.04 21.64 -16.44
C GLU A 417 5.04 22.76 -16.04
N SER A 418 5.48 23.61 -16.99
CA SER A 418 6.55 24.61 -16.75
C SER A 418 6.06 26.07 -16.57
N SER A 419 4.75 26.36 -16.71
CA SER A 419 4.26 27.75 -16.64
C SER A 419 3.14 27.95 -15.63
N GLY A 420 3.52 28.15 -14.36
CA GLY A 420 2.58 28.36 -13.27
C GLY A 420 3.11 29.19 -12.10
N ALA A 421 3.84 30.28 -12.36
CA ALA A 421 4.23 31.23 -11.32
C ALA A 421 4.06 32.69 -11.79
N THR A 422 2.85 33.23 -11.67
CA THR A 422 2.60 34.67 -11.82
C THR A 422 2.05 35.24 -10.52
N LYS A 423 3.00 35.78 -9.76
CA LYS A 423 2.82 36.56 -8.53
C LYS A 423 2.17 37.91 -8.88
N VAL A 424 0.88 38.06 -8.62
CA VAL A 424 0.19 39.36 -8.69
C VAL A 424 0.28 40.05 -7.33
N THR A 425 1.26 40.95 -7.19
CA THR A 425 1.32 41.91 -6.07
C THR A 425 0.32 43.04 -6.32
N ARG A 426 -0.80 43.04 -5.60
CA ARG A 426 -1.75 44.16 -5.59
C ARG A 426 -1.27 45.23 -4.61
N LYS A 427 -0.90 46.38 -5.17
CA LYS A 427 -0.52 47.62 -4.48
C LYS A 427 -1.80 48.40 -4.12
N LEU A 428 -2.09 48.58 -2.84
CA LEU A 428 -3.03 49.53 -2.25
C LEU A 428 -2.30 50.02 -1.00
N GLY A 429 -1.84 51.27 -0.86
CA GLY A 429 -2.61 52.50 -0.99
C GLY A 429 -2.78 53.10 0.41
N SER A 430 -1.71 53.70 0.96
CA SER A 430 -1.84 54.70 2.04
C SER A 430 -2.29 56.02 1.42
N PRO A 431 -3.20 56.79 2.06
CA PRO A 431 -2.76 57.73 3.10
C PRO A 431 -3.79 58.03 4.21
N SER A 432 -3.30 58.45 5.39
CA SER A 432 -3.53 59.80 5.94
C SER A 432 -3.42 59.85 7.47
N LYS A 433 -2.73 60.91 7.91
CA LYS A 433 -2.54 61.38 9.28
C LYS A 433 -3.86 61.80 9.97
N LYS A 434 -3.84 61.74 11.31
CA LYS A 434 -4.44 62.61 12.36
C LYS A 434 -4.83 61.70 13.52
N LYS A 435 -4.53 61.95 14.78
CA LYS A 435 -4.03 63.12 15.50
C LYS A 435 -3.33 62.59 16.76
#